data_AF-A0A2G9IAG2-F1
#
_entry.id   AF-A0A2G9IAG2-F1
#
_cell.length_a   1.000
_cell.length_b   1.000
_cell.length_c   1.000
_cell.angle_alpha   90.00
_cell.angle_beta   90.00
_cell.angle_gamma   90.00
#
_symmetry.space_group_name_H-M   'P 1'
#
loop_
_entity.id
_entity.type
_entity.pdbx_description
1 polymer ?
#
loop_
_entity_poly.entity_id
_entity_poly.type
_entity_poly.pdbx_seq_one_letter_code
_entity_poly.pdbx_strand_id
1 'polypeptide(L)'
;MVPFALRWLHAHLPYTLGDRQLSLDRLYSLLHFIRDKKLAPNRDSISEVSLNLWKKRESFVINTIISYHLSQKEFKVCLSLLKAEISKNEDPVMVSKLGYVQMQYGDLEGAKRSFEVVEKVVVEGDNGDVGLKNLVSRNKALMYLVGKDYVSAVREYEECMERDGTDAVAINNKALCLMYLRDLSDSIKVLESALERVPTTALNETLVVNLCSMYELAYVNHADVKKTLSTWIARVAPDDFDASCTRV
;
A
#
# COMPACT_ATOMS: atom_id res chain seq x y z
N MET A 1 -20.29 7.89 -25.81
CA MET A 1 -19.52 6.89 -25.04
C MET A 1 -19.33 7.40 -23.62
N VAL A 2 -19.65 6.61 -22.58
CA VAL A 2 -19.36 7.00 -21.18
C VAL A 2 -17.89 6.67 -20.86
N PRO A 3 -17.07 7.66 -20.44
CA PRO A 3 -15.68 7.46 -20.03
C PRO A 3 -15.52 6.39 -18.94
N PHE A 4 -14.39 5.68 -18.95
CA PHE A 4 -14.08 4.65 -17.94
C PHE A 4 -14.09 5.21 -16.51
N ALA A 5 -13.51 6.40 -16.31
CA ALA A 5 -13.46 7.05 -15.02
C ALA A 5 -14.87 7.23 -14.41
N LEU A 6 -15.84 7.71 -15.19
CA LEU A 6 -17.23 7.88 -14.72
C LEU A 6 -17.91 6.55 -14.39
N ARG A 7 -17.60 5.48 -15.13
CA ARG A 7 -18.13 4.13 -14.82
C ARG A 7 -17.58 3.61 -13.49
N TRP A 8 -16.30 3.81 -13.25
CA TRP A 8 -15.68 3.44 -11.98
C TRP A 8 -16.22 4.30 -10.83
N LEU A 9 -16.35 5.62 -11.02
CA LEU A 9 -16.90 6.54 -10.02
C LEU A 9 -18.34 6.16 -9.64
N HIS A 10 -19.17 5.82 -10.62
CA HIS A 10 -20.53 5.30 -10.40
C HIS A 10 -20.55 3.98 -9.59
N ALA A 11 -19.53 3.13 -9.78
CA ALA A 11 -19.38 1.91 -9.00
C ALA A 11 -18.84 2.17 -7.59
N HIS A 12 -17.95 3.15 -7.41
CA HIS A 12 -17.29 3.48 -6.14
C HIS A 12 -18.17 4.32 -5.19
N LEU A 13 -18.94 5.28 -5.71
CA LEU A 13 -19.77 6.21 -4.92
C LEU A 13 -20.66 5.56 -3.85
N PRO A 14 -21.35 4.44 -4.10
CA PRO A 14 -22.17 3.81 -3.06
C PRO A 14 -21.36 3.40 -1.83
N TYR A 15 -20.09 3.02 -2.00
CA TYR A 15 -19.21 2.67 -0.88
C TYR A 15 -18.96 3.84 0.07
N THR A 16 -18.72 5.04 -0.47
CA THR A 16 -18.51 6.26 0.35
C THR A 16 -19.79 6.71 1.05
N LEU A 17 -20.95 6.38 0.49
CA LEU A 17 -22.26 6.63 1.07
C LEU A 17 -22.71 5.53 2.06
N GLY A 18 -21.90 4.49 2.26
CA GLY A 18 -22.19 3.38 3.18
C GLY A 18 -22.94 2.19 2.57
N ASP A 19 -23.37 2.27 1.30
CA ASP A 19 -23.98 1.16 0.57
C ASP A 19 -22.92 0.30 -0.13
N ARG A 20 -22.34 -0.61 0.67
CA ARG A 20 -21.23 -1.47 0.26
C ARG A 20 -21.63 -2.51 -0.76
N GLN A 21 -22.82 -3.11 -0.58
CA GLN A 21 -23.28 -4.19 -1.45
C GLN A 21 -23.53 -3.69 -2.86
N LEU A 22 -24.23 -2.56 -2.99
CA LEU A 22 -24.46 -1.94 -4.30
C LEU A 22 -23.15 -1.57 -5.00
N SER A 23 -22.14 -1.13 -4.23
CA SER A 23 -20.83 -0.82 -4.79
C SER A 23 -20.12 -2.06 -5.35
N LEU A 24 -20.11 -3.16 -4.59
CA LEU A 24 -19.54 -4.44 -5.04
C LEU A 24 -20.26 -4.97 -6.28
N ASP A 25 -21.59 -4.98 -6.29
CA ASP A 25 -22.38 -5.44 -7.44
C ASP A 25 -22.04 -4.63 -8.71
N ARG A 26 -21.90 -3.31 -8.58
CA ARG A 26 -21.50 -2.43 -9.69
C ARG A 26 -20.06 -2.66 -10.13
N LEU A 27 -19.13 -2.91 -9.21
CA LEU A 27 -17.72 -3.21 -9.53
C LEU A 27 -17.59 -4.55 -10.27
N TYR A 28 -18.30 -5.60 -9.82
CA TYR A 28 -18.33 -6.88 -10.52
C TYR A 28 -19.00 -6.78 -11.90
N SER A 29 -20.09 -6.01 -12.01
CA SER A 29 -20.71 -5.70 -13.31
C SER A 29 -19.76 -4.96 -14.25
N LEU A 30 -18.99 -4.00 -13.73
CA LEU A 30 -17.97 -3.29 -14.49
C LEU A 30 -16.83 -4.22 -14.91
N LEU A 31 -16.39 -5.12 -14.04
CA LEU A 31 -15.38 -6.12 -14.35
C LEU A 31 -15.83 -7.05 -15.47
N HIS A 32 -17.09 -7.53 -15.41
CA HIS A 32 -17.68 -8.33 -16.47
C HIS A 32 -17.69 -7.56 -17.81
N PHE A 33 -18.12 -6.30 -17.80
CA PHE A 33 -18.11 -5.44 -18.98
C PHE A 33 -16.70 -5.29 -19.59
N ILE A 34 -15.66 -5.11 -18.76
CA ILE A 34 -14.27 -5.00 -19.23
C ILE A 34 -13.81 -6.30 -19.89
N ARG A 35 -14.12 -7.45 -19.28
CA ARG A 35 -13.74 -8.77 -19.81
C ARG A 35 -14.44 -9.07 -21.13
N ASP A 36 -15.71 -8.72 -21.25
CA ASP A 36 -16.46 -8.85 -22.51
C ASP A 36 -15.83 -8.00 -23.63
N LYS A 37 -15.45 -6.74 -23.34
CA LYS A 37 -14.75 -5.88 -24.31
C LYS A 37 -13.36 -6.36 -24.69
N LYS A 38 -12.68 -7.11 -23.82
CA LYS A 38 -11.39 -7.75 -24.10
C LYS A 38 -11.54 -8.99 -25.01
N LEU A 39 -12.68 -9.67 -24.95
CA LEU A 39 -12.97 -10.90 -25.69
C LEU A 39 -13.73 -10.67 -27.01
N ALA A 40 -14.13 -9.43 -27.32
CA ALA A 40 -14.93 -9.10 -28.49
C ALA A 40 -14.30 -9.58 -29.82
N PRO A 41 -15.09 -10.11 -30.76
CA PRO A 41 -14.62 -10.91 -31.91
C PRO A 41 -13.89 -10.13 -33.02
N ASN A 42 -13.91 -8.79 -33.03
CA ASN A 42 -13.17 -7.99 -34.01
C ASN A 42 -11.68 -7.83 -33.64
N ARG A 43 -10.96 -8.94 -33.49
CA ARG A 43 -9.53 -8.95 -33.13
C ARG A 43 -8.65 -8.23 -34.16
N ASP A 44 -9.05 -8.26 -35.43
CA ASP A 44 -8.25 -7.71 -36.54
C ASP A 44 -8.16 -6.17 -36.54
N SER A 45 -8.99 -5.48 -35.75
CA SER A 45 -8.98 -4.01 -35.66
C SER A 45 -8.61 -3.46 -34.28
N ILE A 46 -8.32 -4.31 -33.29
CA ILE A 46 -7.97 -3.85 -31.94
C ILE A 46 -6.45 -3.70 -31.86
N SER A 47 -5.99 -2.45 -31.93
CA SER A 47 -4.59 -2.11 -31.68
C SER A 47 -4.12 -2.68 -30.33
N GLU A 48 -2.87 -3.16 -30.28
CA GLU A 48 -2.20 -3.64 -29.06
C GLU A 48 -2.29 -2.64 -27.90
N VAL A 49 -2.26 -1.33 -28.22
CA VAL A 49 -2.45 -0.23 -27.25
C VAL A 49 -3.80 -0.32 -26.56
N SER A 50 -4.86 -0.66 -27.30
CA SER A 50 -6.21 -0.81 -26.75
C SER A 50 -6.31 -2.03 -25.84
N LEU A 51 -5.68 -3.16 -26.20
CA LEU A 51 -5.63 -4.35 -25.35
C LEU A 51 -4.89 -4.07 -24.04
N ASN A 52 -3.75 -3.40 -24.10
CA ASN A 52 -2.98 -3.03 -22.91
C ASN A 52 -3.76 -2.06 -22.01
N LEU A 53 -4.51 -1.12 -22.59
CA LEU A 53 -5.40 -0.23 -21.85
C LEU A 53 -6.51 -1.01 -21.11
N TRP A 54 -7.14 -1.99 -21.76
CA TRP A 54 -8.16 -2.82 -21.11
C TRP A 54 -7.57 -3.72 -20.03
N LYS A 55 -6.36 -4.26 -20.21
CA LYS A 55 -5.62 -4.99 -19.15
C LYS A 55 -5.36 -4.11 -17.93
N LYS A 56 -4.90 -2.87 -18.13
CA LYS A 56 -4.69 -1.90 -17.04
C LYS A 56 -6.00 -1.59 -16.30
N ARG A 57 -7.10 -1.39 -17.03
CA ARG A 57 -8.44 -1.17 -16.45
C ARG A 57 -8.94 -2.38 -15.67
N GLU A 58 -8.76 -3.60 -16.21
CA GLU A 58 -9.11 -4.85 -15.52
C GLU A 58 -8.35 -4.94 -14.20
N SER A 59 -7.02 -4.78 -14.23
CA SER A 59 -6.18 -4.82 -13.03
C SER A 59 -6.62 -3.76 -12.01
N PHE A 60 -6.90 -2.53 -12.45
CA PHE A 60 -7.38 -1.46 -11.57
C PHE A 60 -8.69 -1.81 -10.85
N VAL A 61 -9.69 -2.30 -11.59
CA VAL A 61 -10.98 -2.70 -11.00
C VAL A 61 -10.83 -3.90 -10.08
N ILE A 62 -10.01 -4.89 -10.43
CA ILE A 62 -9.75 -6.05 -9.57
C ILE A 62 -9.04 -5.63 -8.27
N ASN A 63 -8.02 -4.77 -8.34
CA ASN A 63 -7.40 -4.21 -7.13
C ASN A 63 -8.42 -3.47 -6.26
N THR A 64 -9.34 -2.71 -6.86
CA THR A 64 -10.42 -2.02 -6.12
C THR A 64 -11.31 -3.03 -5.38
N ILE A 65 -11.73 -4.09 -6.07
CA ILE A 65 -12.55 -5.17 -5.49
C ILE A 65 -11.80 -5.87 -4.36
N ILE A 66 -10.51 -6.19 -4.55
CA ILE A 66 -9.66 -6.80 -3.52
C ILE A 66 -9.57 -5.88 -2.30
N SER A 67 -9.34 -4.58 -2.47
CA SER A 67 -9.29 -3.61 -1.37
C SER A 67 -10.59 -3.56 -0.56
N TYR A 68 -11.75 -3.69 -1.22
CA TYR A 68 -13.04 -3.73 -0.53
C TYR A 68 -13.25 -5.03 0.25
N HIS A 69 -12.93 -6.18 -0.33
CA HIS A 69 -12.99 -7.44 0.40
C HIS A 69 -11.99 -7.47 1.56
N LEU A 70 -10.80 -6.87 1.39
CA LEU A 70 -9.81 -6.73 2.48
C LEU A 70 -10.33 -5.85 3.61
N SER A 71 -11.04 -4.74 3.32
CA SER A 71 -11.64 -3.90 4.37
C SER A 71 -12.70 -4.64 5.18
N GLN A 72 -13.35 -5.64 4.59
CA GLN A 72 -14.31 -6.54 5.25
C GLN A 72 -13.67 -7.82 5.82
N LYS A 73 -12.33 -7.97 5.73
CA LYS A 73 -11.59 -9.15 6.18
C LYS A 73 -12.03 -10.45 5.47
N GLU A 74 -12.52 -10.36 4.25
CA GLU A 74 -12.95 -11.50 3.42
C GLU A 74 -11.75 -12.14 2.69
N PHE A 75 -10.77 -12.59 3.46
CA PHE A 75 -9.45 -13.01 2.96
C PHE A 75 -9.51 -14.13 1.91
N LYS A 76 -10.47 -15.07 2.03
CA LYS A 76 -10.61 -16.18 1.07
C LYS A 76 -10.86 -15.67 -0.36
N VAL A 77 -11.72 -14.66 -0.51
CA VAL A 77 -12.02 -14.06 -1.81
C VAL A 77 -10.80 -13.30 -2.32
N CYS A 78 -10.16 -12.48 -1.46
CA CYS A 78 -8.93 -11.75 -1.80
C CYS A 78 -7.84 -12.67 -2.33
N LEU A 79 -7.56 -13.78 -1.63
CA LEU A 79 -6.56 -14.77 -2.03
C LEU A 79 -6.90 -15.42 -3.37
N SER A 80 -8.18 -15.72 -3.62
CA SER A 80 -8.62 -16.29 -4.90
C SER A 80 -8.42 -15.32 -6.07
N LEU A 81 -8.75 -14.04 -5.88
CA LEU A 81 -8.60 -13.00 -6.89
C LEU A 81 -7.12 -12.69 -7.16
N LEU A 82 -6.29 -12.59 -6.12
CA LEU A 82 -4.86 -12.34 -6.26
C LEU A 82 -4.16 -13.49 -7.00
N LYS A 83 -4.44 -14.76 -6.64
CA LYS A 83 -3.88 -15.91 -7.34
C LYS A 83 -4.30 -15.95 -8.82
N ALA A 84 -5.56 -15.63 -9.11
CA ALA A 84 -6.04 -15.56 -10.49
C ALA A 84 -5.34 -14.46 -11.31
N GLU A 85 -5.01 -13.31 -10.70
CA GLU A 85 -4.24 -12.26 -11.37
C GLU A 85 -2.76 -12.61 -11.54
N ILE A 86 -2.11 -13.15 -10.50
CA ILE A 86 -0.70 -13.55 -10.56
C ILE A 86 -0.48 -14.63 -11.63
N SER A 87 -1.41 -15.57 -11.78
CA SER A 87 -1.31 -16.60 -12.84
C SER A 87 -1.26 -16.04 -14.27
N LYS A 88 -1.67 -14.77 -14.48
CA LYS A 88 -1.62 -14.09 -15.78
C LYS A 88 -0.37 -13.24 -15.96
N ASN A 89 0.21 -12.74 -14.87
CA ASN A 89 1.36 -11.86 -14.86
C ASN A 89 2.12 -12.02 -13.53
N GLU A 90 3.32 -12.57 -13.58
CA GLU A 90 4.19 -12.77 -12.41
C GLU A 90 4.89 -11.46 -12.01
N ASP A 91 4.09 -10.43 -11.73
CA ASP A 91 4.58 -9.14 -11.24
C ASP A 91 5.03 -9.27 -9.77
N PRO A 92 6.31 -8.99 -9.44
CA PRO A 92 6.82 -9.02 -8.07
C PRO A 92 5.99 -8.23 -7.06
N VAL A 93 5.38 -7.12 -7.50
CA VAL A 93 4.51 -6.29 -6.65
C VAL A 93 3.23 -7.04 -6.29
N MET A 94 2.63 -7.75 -7.23
CA MET A 94 1.40 -8.54 -6.99
C MET A 94 1.68 -9.74 -6.09
N VAL A 95 2.80 -10.42 -6.28
CA VAL A 95 3.23 -11.52 -5.40
C VAL A 95 3.49 -11.02 -3.98
N SER A 96 4.08 -9.83 -3.82
CA SER A 96 4.25 -9.20 -2.51
C SER A 96 2.90 -8.88 -1.84
N LYS A 97 1.91 -8.36 -2.58
CA LYS A 97 0.54 -8.15 -2.07
C LYS A 97 -0.12 -9.45 -1.61
N LEU A 98 0.09 -10.55 -2.33
CA LEU A 98 -0.36 -11.88 -1.90
C LEU A 98 0.27 -12.25 -0.55
N GLY A 99 1.58 -12.04 -0.39
CA GLY A 99 2.27 -12.23 0.88
C GLY A 99 1.67 -11.41 2.02
N TYR A 100 1.38 -10.12 1.80
CA TYR A 100 0.75 -9.27 2.82
C TYR A 100 -0.62 -9.78 3.26
N VAL A 101 -1.46 -10.23 2.32
CA VAL A 101 -2.78 -10.79 2.62
C VAL A 101 -2.66 -12.13 3.35
N GLN A 102 -1.69 -12.97 2.98
CA GLN A 102 -1.41 -14.24 3.68
C GLN A 102 -0.97 -13.98 5.13
N MET A 103 -0.13 -12.97 5.37
CA MET A 103 0.26 -12.57 6.73
C MET A 103 -0.95 -12.11 7.56
N GLN A 104 -1.82 -11.27 6.98
CA GLN A 104 -3.05 -10.82 7.65
C GLN A 104 -4.01 -11.97 7.95
N TYR A 105 -4.04 -13.00 7.08
CA TYR A 105 -4.83 -14.21 7.28
C TYR A 105 -4.22 -15.17 8.32
N GLY A 106 -2.91 -15.05 8.61
CA GLY A 106 -2.16 -15.91 9.53
C GLY A 106 -1.35 -17.03 8.86
N ASP A 107 -1.29 -17.07 7.53
CA ASP A 107 -0.48 -18.03 6.75
C ASP A 107 0.95 -17.50 6.57
N LEU A 108 1.77 -17.60 7.64
CA LEU A 108 3.16 -17.11 7.64
C LEU A 108 4.06 -17.90 6.68
N GLU A 109 3.84 -19.22 6.57
CA GLU A 109 4.60 -20.10 5.67
C GLU A 109 4.26 -19.83 4.20
N GLY A 110 2.99 -19.54 3.89
CA GLY A 110 2.59 -19.08 2.56
C GLY A 110 3.21 -17.73 2.21
N ALA A 111 3.16 -16.76 3.13
CA ALA A 111 3.73 -15.44 2.92
C ALA A 111 5.25 -15.50 2.68
N LYS A 112 5.97 -16.29 3.48
CA LYS A 112 7.41 -16.50 3.32
C LYS A 112 7.75 -17.04 1.93
N ARG A 113 7.04 -18.07 1.46
CA ARG A 113 7.21 -18.62 0.11
C ARG A 113 6.95 -17.58 -0.98
N SER A 114 5.92 -16.75 -0.82
CA SER A 114 5.64 -15.67 -1.77
C SER A 114 6.76 -14.63 -1.80
N PHE A 115 7.31 -14.23 -0.65
CA PHE A 115 8.43 -13.29 -0.61
C PHE A 115 9.74 -13.90 -1.15
N GLU A 116 10.00 -15.19 -0.93
CA GLU A 116 11.13 -15.89 -1.54
C GLU A 116 11.04 -15.92 -3.07
N VAL A 117 9.84 -16.07 -3.63
CA VAL A 117 9.64 -15.97 -5.09
C VAL A 117 9.99 -14.56 -5.58
N VAL A 118 9.53 -13.52 -4.89
CA VAL A 118 9.84 -12.12 -5.22
C VAL A 118 11.35 -11.87 -5.17
N GLU A 119 12.03 -12.35 -4.12
CA GLU A 119 13.47 -12.20 -3.98
C GLU A 119 14.23 -12.87 -5.14
N LYS A 120 13.87 -14.10 -5.51
CA LYS A 120 14.51 -14.81 -6.63
C LYS A 120 14.35 -14.06 -7.94
N VAL A 121 13.14 -13.61 -8.26
CA VAL A 121 12.87 -12.85 -9.50
C VAL A 121 13.69 -11.56 -9.55
N VAL A 122 13.83 -10.85 -8.43
CA VAL A 122 14.58 -9.59 -8.37
C VAL A 122 16.10 -9.83 -8.43
N VAL A 123 16.61 -10.90 -7.82
CA VAL A 123 18.04 -11.25 -7.86
C VAL A 123 18.46 -11.76 -9.24
N GLU A 124 17.64 -12.61 -9.86
CA GLU A 124 17.92 -13.18 -11.20
C GLU A 124 17.73 -12.15 -12.32
N GLY A 125 16.87 -11.15 -12.11
CA GLY A 125 16.51 -10.17 -13.12
C GLY A 125 17.56 -9.09 -13.42
N ASP A 126 18.71 -9.07 -12.71
CA ASP A 126 19.81 -8.08 -12.78
C ASP A 126 19.36 -6.65 -13.14
N ASN A 127 18.23 -6.22 -12.59
CA ASN A 127 17.69 -4.90 -12.82
C ASN A 127 18.11 -4.07 -11.62
N GLY A 128 18.99 -3.09 -11.84
CA GLY A 128 19.38 -2.07 -10.85
C GLY A 128 18.21 -1.19 -10.35
N ASP A 129 16.97 -1.65 -10.47
CA ASP A 129 15.76 -0.99 -9.99
C ASP A 129 15.77 -0.98 -8.46
N VAL A 130 16.07 0.20 -7.93
CA VAL A 130 16.07 0.50 -6.50
C VAL A 130 14.71 0.18 -5.88
N GLY A 131 13.60 0.41 -6.59
CA GLY A 131 12.24 0.16 -6.10
C GLY A 131 11.98 -1.32 -5.84
N LEU A 132 12.46 -2.20 -6.72
CA LEU A 132 12.35 -3.65 -6.53
C LEU A 132 13.27 -4.17 -5.42
N LYS A 133 14.49 -3.62 -5.29
CA LYS A 133 15.38 -3.95 -4.17
C LYS A 133 14.78 -3.54 -2.83
N ASN A 134 14.18 -2.35 -2.76
CA ASN A 134 13.46 -1.89 -1.57
C ASN A 134 12.19 -2.71 -1.31
N LEU A 135 11.50 -3.20 -2.34
CA LEU A 135 10.38 -4.13 -2.16
C LEU A 135 10.83 -5.42 -1.45
N VAL A 136 11.96 -6.01 -1.86
CA VAL A 136 12.53 -7.20 -1.21
C VAL A 136 12.92 -6.92 0.24
N SER A 137 13.67 -5.85 0.51
CA SER A 137 14.07 -5.49 1.88
C SER A 137 12.87 -5.18 2.77
N ARG A 138 11.83 -4.48 2.28
CA ARG A 138 10.58 -4.25 3.02
C ARG A 138 9.85 -5.55 3.35
N ASN A 139 9.81 -6.51 2.42
CA ASN A 139 9.19 -7.82 2.65
C ASN A 139 9.95 -8.61 3.73
N LYS A 140 11.28 -8.61 3.70
CA LYS A 140 12.12 -9.23 4.74
C LYS A 140 11.91 -8.58 6.10
N ALA A 141 11.93 -7.24 6.15
CA ALA A 141 11.69 -6.48 7.37
C ALA A 141 10.33 -6.79 8.00
N LEU A 142 9.30 -6.97 7.17
CA LEU A 142 7.96 -7.33 7.64
C LEU A 142 7.93 -8.73 8.27
N MET A 143 8.68 -9.69 7.74
CA MET A 143 8.82 -11.03 8.34
C MET A 143 9.54 -10.96 9.70
N TYR A 144 10.60 -10.16 9.82
CA TYR A 144 11.27 -9.94 11.10
C TYR A 144 10.34 -9.26 12.12
N LEU A 145 9.55 -8.27 11.68
CA LEU A 145 8.57 -7.59 12.51
C LEU A 145 7.53 -8.57 13.09
N VAL A 146 7.00 -9.48 12.27
CA VAL A 146 6.08 -10.53 12.76
C VAL A 146 6.79 -11.53 13.67
N GLY A 147 8.06 -11.83 13.41
CA GLY A 147 8.93 -12.61 14.29
C GLY A 147 9.33 -11.89 15.59
N LYS A 148 8.91 -10.64 15.80
CA LYS A 148 9.32 -9.75 16.90
C LYS A 148 10.83 -9.45 16.95
N ASP A 149 11.54 -9.70 15.86
CA ASP A 149 12.93 -9.29 15.69
C ASP A 149 12.98 -7.88 15.12
N TYR A 150 12.71 -6.90 15.99
CA TYR A 150 12.67 -5.50 15.58
C TYR A 150 14.04 -4.97 15.19
N VAL A 151 15.13 -5.53 15.72
CA VAL A 151 16.51 -5.08 15.41
C VAL A 151 16.86 -5.41 13.97
N SER A 152 16.61 -6.64 13.52
CA SER A 152 16.82 -7.02 12.13
C SER A 152 15.89 -6.26 11.18
N ALA A 153 14.64 -6.01 11.61
CA ALA A 153 13.70 -5.20 10.82
C ALA A 153 14.18 -3.76 10.63
N VAL A 154 14.72 -3.11 11.67
CA VAL A 154 15.29 -1.75 11.58
C VAL A 154 16.42 -1.72 10.57
N ARG A 155 17.33 -2.70 10.60
CA ARG A 155 18.45 -2.78 9.66
C ARG A 155 17.97 -2.86 8.20
N GLU A 156 17.00 -3.72 7.91
CA GLU A 156 16.46 -3.84 6.55
C GLU A 156 15.75 -2.55 6.07
N TYR A 157 15.03 -1.85 6.96
CA TYR A 157 14.43 -0.56 6.61
C TYR A 157 15.48 0.55 6.46
N GLU A 158 16.56 0.51 7.24
CA GLU A 158 17.68 1.42 7.09
C GLU A 158 18.37 1.25 5.73
N GLU A 159 18.61 0.00 5.29
CA GLU A 159 19.11 -0.28 3.95
C GLU A 159 18.17 0.26 2.85
N CYS A 160 16.85 0.21 3.06
CA CYS A 160 15.89 0.82 2.12
C CYS A 160 16.06 2.33 2.04
N MET A 161 16.21 2.99 3.21
CA MET A 161 16.39 4.44 3.32
C MET A 161 17.73 4.93 2.76
N GLU A 162 18.79 4.13 2.87
CA GLU A 162 20.09 4.42 2.26
C GLU A 162 20.03 4.37 0.73
N ARG A 163 19.26 3.42 0.17
CA ARG A 163 19.05 3.30 -1.27
C ARG A 163 18.10 4.38 -1.82
N ASP A 164 17.02 4.65 -1.09
CA ASP A 164 16.02 5.66 -1.42
C ASP A 164 15.53 6.38 -0.15
N GLY A 165 16.05 7.58 0.07
CA GLY A 165 15.67 8.42 1.20
C GLY A 165 14.24 8.97 1.13
N THR A 166 13.49 8.68 0.06
CA THR A 166 12.09 9.09 -0.13
C THR A 166 11.08 7.96 0.09
N ASP A 167 11.54 6.73 0.42
CA ASP A 167 10.66 5.60 0.69
C ASP A 167 9.89 5.77 2.01
N ALA A 168 8.74 6.43 1.92
CA ALA A 168 7.86 6.72 3.06
C ALA A 168 7.41 5.44 3.81
N VAL A 169 7.31 4.30 3.12
CA VAL A 169 6.93 3.02 3.74
C VAL A 169 8.07 2.52 4.65
N ALA A 170 9.31 2.58 4.16
CA ALA A 170 10.47 2.18 4.96
C ALA A 170 10.68 3.11 6.16
N ILE A 171 10.57 4.42 5.96
CA ILE A 171 10.69 5.44 7.04
C ILE A 171 9.67 5.18 8.15
N ASN A 172 8.38 5.06 7.77
CA ASN A 172 7.30 4.87 8.75
C ASN A 172 7.46 3.55 9.52
N ASN A 173 7.81 2.47 8.82
CA ASN A 173 7.98 1.17 9.47
C ASN A 173 9.25 1.10 10.33
N LYS A 174 10.35 1.79 9.96
CA LYS A 174 11.54 1.94 10.82
C LYS A 174 11.16 2.60 12.15
N ALA A 175 10.42 3.70 12.09
CA ALA A 175 9.94 4.39 13.29
C ALA A 175 9.08 3.47 14.16
N LEU A 176 8.13 2.73 13.57
CA LEU A 176 7.34 1.75 14.32
C LEU A 176 8.20 0.68 14.99
N CYS A 177 9.22 0.16 14.32
CA CYS A 177 10.16 -0.80 14.94
C CYS A 177 10.94 -0.18 16.10
N LEU A 178 11.42 1.07 15.97
CA LEU A 178 12.09 1.80 17.07
C LEU A 178 11.15 2.02 18.26
N MET A 179 9.89 2.37 18.00
CA MET A 179 8.85 2.47 19.02
C MET A 179 8.65 1.13 19.76
N TYR A 180 8.59 0.00 19.03
CA TYR A 180 8.51 -1.34 19.66
C TYR A 180 9.75 -1.71 20.48
N LEU A 181 10.93 -1.20 20.09
CA LEU A 181 12.18 -1.28 20.87
C LEU A 181 12.22 -0.30 22.06
N ARG A 182 11.15 0.49 22.26
CA ARG A 182 11.01 1.53 23.31
C ARG A 182 11.91 2.74 23.12
N ASP A 183 12.47 2.92 21.93
CA ASP A 183 13.20 4.13 21.57
C ASP A 183 12.25 5.15 20.92
N LEU A 184 11.44 5.79 21.75
CA LEU A 184 10.48 6.81 21.30
C LEU A 184 11.20 8.05 20.76
N SER A 185 12.34 8.41 21.34
CA SER A 185 13.12 9.57 20.92
C SER A 185 13.59 9.47 19.48
N ASP A 186 14.21 8.36 19.11
CA ASP A 186 14.75 8.21 17.76
C ASP A 186 13.63 7.87 16.76
N SER A 187 12.57 7.18 17.20
CA SER A 187 11.36 6.99 16.41
C SER A 187 10.73 8.31 15.96
N ILE A 188 10.53 9.25 16.89
CA ILE A 188 9.97 10.57 16.61
C ILE A 188 10.89 11.35 15.65
N LYS A 189 12.20 11.38 15.92
CA LYS A 189 13.18 12.07 15.07
C LYS A 189 13.17 11.54 13.63
N VAL A 190 13.03 10.23 13.43
CA VAL A 190 12.97 9.63 12.09
C VAL A 190 11.77 10.17 11.29
N LEU A 191 10.60 10.26 11.92
CA LEU A 191 9.38 10.75 11.26
C LEU A 191 9.42 12.28 11.04
N GLU A 192 9.87 13.04 12.04
CA GLU A 192 10.02 14.50 11.92
C GLU A 192 11.02 14.86 10.82
N SER A 193 12.19 14.21 10.80
CA SER A 193 13.21 14.44 9.77
C SER A 193 12.69 14.13 8.37
N ALA A 194 11.84 13.11 8.21
CA ALA A 194 11.23 12.79 6.92
C ALA A 194 10.25 13.88 6.47
N LEU A 195 9.41 14.38 7.38
CA LEU A 195 8.48 15.49 7.11
C LEU A 195 9.22 16.80 6.76
N GLU A 196 10.36 17.07 7.41
CA GLU A 196 11.19 18.24 7.11
C GLU A 196 11.91 18.14 5.76
N ARG A 197 12.47 16.97 5.43
CA ARG A 197 13.28 16.78 4.21
C ARG A 197 12.45 16.67 2.95
N VAL A 198 11.35 15.93 2.99
CA VAL A 198 10.55 15.60 1.79
C VAL A 198 9.05 15.67 2.13
N PRO A 199 8.52 16.85 2.46
CA PRO A 199 7.16 17.00 2.98
C PRO A 199 6.10 16.43 2.03
N THR A 200 6.23 16.64 0.73
CA THR A 200 5.24 16.18 -0.27
C THR A 200 5.16 14.66 -0.40
N THR A 201 6.27 13.95 -0.13
CA THR A 201 6.32 12.49 -0.28
C THR A 201 6.12 11.78 1.06
N ALA A 202 6.62 12.37 2.15
CA ALA A 202 6.50 11.82 3.49
C ALA A 202 5.12 12.07 4.12
N LEU A 203 4.43 13.14 3.73
CA LEU A 203 3.12 13.45 4.29
C LEU A 203 2.09 12.40 3.87
N ASN A 204 1.71 11.56 4.83
CA ASN A 204 0.71 10.51 4.71
C ASN A 204 -0.07 10.46 6.03
N GLU A 205 -1.38 10.23 5.96
CA GLU A 205 -2.26 10.15 7.14
C GLU A 205 -1.78 9.08 8.12
N THR A 206 -1.29 7.94 7.62
CA THR A 206 -0.74 6.85 8.45
C THR A 206 0.49 7.30 9.22
N LEU A 207 1.39 8.04 8.57
CA LEU A 207 2.60 8.55 9.22
C LEU A 207 2.24 9.58 10.30
N VAL A 208 1.32 10.50 9.99
CA VAL A 208 0.86 11.53 10.94
C VAL A 208 0.16 10.90 12.15
N VAL A 209 -0.70 9.91 11.94
CA VAL A 209 -1.34 9.16 13.04
C VAL A 209 -0.30 8.47 13.92
N ASN A 210 0.70 7.85 13.32
CA ASN A 210 1.78 7.17 14.06
C ASN A 210 2.60 8.18 14.87
N LEU A 211 2.99 9.30 14.26
CA LEU A 211 3.72 10.38 14.93
C LEU A 211 2.91 10.99 16.09
N CYS A 212 1.63 11.30 15.87
CA CYS A 212 0.74 11.78 16.93
C CYS A 212 0.60 10.78 18.08
N SER A 213 0.53 9.47 17.78
CA SER A 213 0.48 8.42 18.80
C SER A 213 1.80 8.35 19.58
N MET A 214 2.94 8.54 18.93
CA MET A 214 4.25 8.62 19.59
C MET A 214 4.36 9.87 20.48
N TYR A 215 3.82 11.02 20.05
CA TYR A 215 3.77 12.23 20.89
C TYR A 215 2.94 12.03 22.16
N GLU A 216 1.77 11.39 22.06
CA GLU A 216 0.94 11.05 23.22
C GLU A 216 1.70 10.17 24.23
N LEU A 217 2.55 9.26 23.73
CA LEU A 217 3.35 8.37 24.57
C LEU A 217 4.58 9.06 25.17
N ALA A 218 5.22 9.95 24.42
CA ALA A 218 6.50 10.55 24.80
C ALA A 218 6.36 11.83 25.63
N TYR A 219 5.30 12.62 25.41
CA TYR A 219 5.19 13.97 25.95
C TYR A 219 3.94 14.19 26.82
N VAL A 220 4.15 14.85 27.97
CA VAL A 220 3.04 15.33 28.82
C VAL A 220 2.23 16.41 28.11
N ASN A 221 2.90 17.36 27.45
CA ASN A 221 2.29 18.46 26.68
C ASN A 221 2.09 18.09 25.20
N HIS A 222 1.67 16.87 24.90
CA HIS A 222 1.47 16.38 23.53
C HIS A 222 0.48 17.24 22.72
N ALA A 223 -0.49 17.90 23.38
CA ALA A 223 -1.46 18.76 22.72
C ALA A 223 -0.81 19.94 21.99
N ASP A 224 0.23 20.56 22.55
CA ASP A 224 0.89 21.72 21.94
C ASP A 224 1.76 21.32 20.74
N VAL A 225 2.46 20.19 20.86
CA VAL A 225 3.27 19.62 19.76
C VAL A 225 2.37 19.22 18.59
N LYS A 226 1.24 18.55 18.86
CA LYS A 226 0.28 18.19 17.82
C LYS A 226 -0.38 19.41 17.16
N LYS A 227 -0.71 20.46 17.91
CA LYS A 227 -1.21 21.73 17.34
C LYS A 227 -0.19 22.37 16.41
N THR A 228 1.08 22.33 16.80
CA THR A 228 2.19 22.84 15.97
C THR A 228 2.29 22.05 14.67
N LEU A 229 2.27 20.72 14.77
CA LEU A 229 2.25 19.82 13.61
C LEU A 229 1.03 20.08 12.71
N SER A 230 -0.18 20.18 13.28
CA SER A 230 -1.42 20.46 12.54
C SER A 230 -1.35 21.80 11.80
N THR A 231 -0.79 22.83 12.42
CA THR A 231 -0.61 24.14 11.80
C THR A 231 0.38 24.09 10.64
N TRP A 232 1.43 23.28 10.75
CA TRP A 232 2.39 23.05 9.68
C TRP A 232 1.75 22.26 8.52
N ILE A 233 1.03 21.17 8.82
CA ILE A 233 0.30 20.36 7.83
C ILE A 233 -0.67 21.22 7.04
N ALA A 234 -1.45 22.08 7.70
CA ALA A 234 -2.42 22.97 7.02
C ALA A 234 -1.80 23.92 5.98
N ARG A 235 -0.48 24.16 6.03
CA ARG A 235 0.24 25.00 5.06
C ARG A 235 0.82 24.22 3.88
N VAL A 236 1.07 22.93 4.05
CA VAL A 236 1.87 22.10 3.12
C VAL A 236 1.04 20.98 2.50
N ALA A 237 -0.05 20.57 3.16
CA ALA A 237 -0.88 19.47 2.73
C ALA A 237 -1.61 19.76 1.41
N PRO A 238 -1.78 18.74 0.54
CA PRO A 238 -2.65 18.85 -0.62
C PRO A 238 -4.13 18.93 -0.20
N ASP A 239 -4.99 19.39 -1.12
CA ASP A 239 -6.42 19.64 -0.87
C ASP A 239 -7.21 18.38 -0.46
N ASP A 240 -6.71 17.19 -0.80
CA ASP A 240 -7.33 15.90 -0.49
C ASP A 240 -6.85 15.26 0.82
N PHE A 241 -5.94 15.91 1.56
CA PHE A 241 -5.40 15.38 2.81
C PHE A 241 -6.41 15.45 3.96
N ASP A 242 -6.60 14.32 4.66
CA ASP A 242 -7.49 14.26 5.82
C ASP A 242 -6.82 14.82 7.08
N ALA A 243 -7.08 16.10 7.39
CA ALA A 243 -6.55 16.77 8.58
C ALA A 243 -6.99 16.15 9.92
N SER A 244 -8.06 15.33 9.93
CA SER A 244 -8.55 14.67 11.16
C SER A 244 -7.55 13.65 11.73
N CYS A 245 -6.58 13.21 10.91
CA CYS A 245 -5.50 12.31 11.30
C CYS A 245 -4.63 12.84 12.46
N THR A 246 -4.60 14.17 12.67
CA THR A 246 -3.81 14.81 13.73
C THR A 246 -4.40 14.63 15.14
N ARG A 247 -5.70 14.29 15.26
CA ARG A 247 -6.41 14.12 16.54
C ARG A 247 -6.21 15.29 17.52
N VAL A 248 -6.16 16.51 16.98
CA VAL A 248 -6.13 17.77 17.73
C VAL A 248 -7.54 18.21 18.09
#